data_AF-A0A7J4L4C5-F1
#
_entry.id   AF-A0A7J4L4C5-F1
#
_cell.length_a   1.000
_cell.length_b   1.000
_cell.length_c   1.000
_cell.angle_alpha   90.00
_cell.angle_beta   90.00
_cell.angle_gamma   90.00
#
_symmetry.space_group_name_H-M   'P 1'
#
loop_
_entity.id
_entity.type
_entity.pdbx_description
1 polymer ?
#
loop_
_entity_poly.entity_id
_entity_poly.type
_entity_poly.pdbx_seq_one_letter_code
_entity_poly.pdbx_strand_id
1 'polypeptide(L)'
;MTKFKPIPESVFLRRIAIALGLLVTIILIGAIILYPGIGNFKEAFTKSAEKVTRVTIAGENAFIFFIFALFGYVLAFYAVYVSIEFALEGKIKHLFLETKMEKKIGHLKNHCIVCGYGRVGRSVVAKLTESGKDVVIMEKDERLVQQLQSAGYLAMVGTLEEEDLERAGIKNARFLVTCTGDDGRNLLLIMAGKELNPNVTIASRASDVKIIKKMKYAGATHVIMPEVLGGEEIVDSILKTDRLLERQKGGLYRSS
;
A
#
# COMPACT_ATOMS: atom_id res chain seq x y z
N MET A 1 5.37 0.88 23.53
CA MET A 1 5.92 0.70 22.17
C MET A 1 5.42 1.86 21.31
N THR A 2 6.25 2.87 21.14
CA THR A 2 5.94 4.14 20.47
C THR A 2 5.73 3.93 18.97
N LYS A 3 4.53 4.26 18.47
CA LYS A 3 4.20 4.30 17.04
C LYS A 3 5.16 5.26 16.33
N PHE A 4 6.11 4.73 15.58
CA PHE A 4 6.89 5.51 14.64
C PHE A 4 5.94 5.99 13.53
N LYS A 5 5.68 7.30 13.50
CA LYS A 5 4.89 7.95 12.45
C LYS A 5 5.80 8.06 11.21
N PRO A 6 5.45 7.45 10.06
CA PRO A 6 6.30 7.47 8.88
C PRO A 6 6.51 8.91 8.40
N ILE A 7 7.75 9.23 8.06
CA ILE A 7 8.14 10.56 7.57
C ILE A 7 7.71 10.67 6.10
N PRO A 8 6.95 11.71 5.69
CA PRO A 8 6.50 11.87 4.31
C PRO A 8 7.66 12.01 3.31
N GLU A 9 7.55 11.49 2.09
CA GLU A 9 8.61 11.56 1.06
C GLU A 9 9.00 12.99 0.68
N SER A 10 8.07 13.94 0.73
CA SER A 10 8.36 15.37 0.54
C SER A 10 9.31 15.90 1.62
N VAL A 11 9.30 15.31 2.82
CA VAL A 11 10.20 15.65 3.91
C VAL A 11 11.55 14.95 3.71
N PHE A 12 11.59 13.74 3.13
CA PHE A 12 12.84 13.03 2.81
C PHE A 12 13.61 13.69 1.66
N LEU A 13 12.97 13.92 0.51
CA LEU A 13 13.56 14.63 -0.64
C LEU A 13 14.00 16.03 -0.27
N ARG A 14 13.19 16.73 0.54
CA ARG A 14 13.57 18.04 1.08
C ARG A 14 14.76 17.95 2.04
N ARG A 15 14.87 16.92 2.88
CA ARG A 15 16.03 16.70 3.75
C ARG A 15 17.30 16.41 2.95
N ILE A 16 17.21 15.58 1.90
CA ILE A 16 18.35 15.31 1.00
C ILE A 16 18.72 16.56 0.22
N ALA A 17 17.74 17.29 -0.33
CA ALA A 17 17.99 18.54 -1.05
C ALA A 17 18.59 19.61 -0.15
N ILE A 18 18.13 19.73 1.10
CA ILE A 18 18.73 20.61 2.12
C ILE A 18 20.14 20.15 2.46
N ALA A 19 20.38 18.85 2.66
CA ALA A 19 21.71 18.32 2.96
C ALA A 19 22.70 18.56 1.80
N LEU A 20 22.31 18.26 0.56
CA LEU A 20 23.10 18.54 -0.63
C LEU A 20 23.31 20.03 -0.83
N GLY A 21 22.27 20.85 -0.63
CA GLY A 21 22.36 22.31 -0.71
C GLY A 21 23.29 22.91 0.33
N LEU A 22 23.25 22.43 1.57
CA LEU A 22 24.17 22.83 2.63
C LEU A 22 25.60 22.38 2.32
N LEU A 23 25.79 21.16 1.82
CA LEU A 23 27.10 20.65 1.41
C LEU A 23 27.71 21.50 0.29
N VAL A 24 26.93 21.85 -0.73
CA VAL A 24 27.37 22.75 -1.82
C VAL A 24 27.69 24.15 -1.29
N THR A 25 26.86 24.69 -0.39
CA THR A 25 27.09 26.00 0.22
C THR A 25 28.38 26.03 1.04
N ILE A 26 28.64 24.98 1.83
CA ILE A 26 29.87 24.80 2.60
C ILE A 26 31.09 24.75 1.67
N ILE A 27 31.01 24.01 0.56
CA ILE A 27 32.10 23.94 -0.43
C ILE A 27 32.34 25.30 -1.08
N LEU A 28 31.29 26.04 -1.44
CA LEU A 28 31.39 27.37 -2.05
C LEU A 28 31.99 28.40 -1.09
N ILE A 29 31.51 28.45 0.15
CA ILE A 29 32.05 29.33 1.19
C ILE A 29 33.51 28.99 1.47
N GLY A 30 33.83 27.70 1.59
CA GLY A 30 35.20 27.22 1.75
C GLY A 30 36.09 27.68 0.58
N ALA A 31 35.64 27.55 -0.66
CA ALA A 31 36.38 27.98 -1.84
C ALA A 31 36.64 29.50 -1.86
N ILE A 32 35.64 30.32 -1.49
CA ILE A 32 35.74 31.79 -1.46
C ILE A 32 36.70 32.26 -0.36
N ILE A 33 36.59 31.71 0.86
CA ILE A 33 37.42 32.11 2.01
C ILE A 33 38.88 31.65 1.83
N LEU A 34 39.09 30.45 1.29
CA LEU A 34 40.43 29.87 1.19
C LEU A 34 41.24 30.43 0.02
N TYR A 35 40.58 30.96 -1.02
CA TYR A 35 41.21 31.50 -2.23
C TYR A 35 40.62 32.85 -2.67
N PRO A 36 40.77 33.92 -1.87
CA PRO A 36 40.35 35.25 -2.27
C PRO A 36 41.16 35.69 -3.50
N GLY A 37 40.50 35.84 -4.65
CA GLY A 37 41.10 36.34 -5.89
C GLY A 37 41.24 35.33 -7.04
N ILE A 38 40.84 34.07 -6.89
CA ILE A 38 40.74 33.13 -8.02
C ILE A 38 39.39 33.32 -8.70
N GLY A 39 39.37 33.90 -9.91
CA GLY A 39 38.14 34.14 -10.68
C GLY A 39 37.50 32.88 -11.29
N ASN A 40 38.21 31.74 -11.29
CA ASN A 40 37.75 30.49 -11.90
C ASN A 40 37.37 29.43 -10.86
N PHE A 41 36.07 29.13 -10.77
CA PHE A 41 35.52 28.10 -9.87
C PHE A 41 36.20 26.73 -10.01
N LYS A 42 36.50 26.30 -11.24
CA LYS A 42 37.14 24.99 -11.51
C LYS A 42 38.50 24.88 -10.84
N GLU A 43 39.28 25.96 -10.83
CA GLU A 43 40.63 25.98 -10.25
C GLU A 43 40.59 26.03 -8.72
N ALA A 44 39.69 26.86 -8.17
CA ALA A 44 39.42 26.91 -6.73
C ALA A 44 38.92 25.55 -6.21
N PHE A 45 38.07 24.87 -6.97
CA PHE A 45 37.57 23.52 -6.65
C PHE A 45 38.68 22.46 -6.66
N THR A 46 39.52 22.41 -7.72
CA THR A 46 40.63 21.44 -7.79
C THR A 46 41.67 21.65 -6.69
N LYS A 47 42.04 22.90 -6.39
CA LYS A 47 42.99 23.23 -5.33
C LYS A 47 42.41 22.95 -3.93
N SER A 48 41.10 23.13 -3.76
CA SER A 48 40.40 22.74 -2.53
C SER A 48 40.38 21.22 -2.37
N ALA A 49 40.01 20.47 -3.42
CA ALA A 49 39.98 19.01 -3.41
C ALA A 49 41.36 18.39 -3.12
N GLU A 50 42.43 18.90 -3.75
CA GLU A 50 43.80 18.45 -3.50
C GLU A 50 44.22 18.65 -2.03
N LYS A 51 43.82 19.78 -1.43
CA LYS A 51 44.11 20.09 -0.02
C LYS A 51 43.29 19.25 0.95
N VAL A 52 42.04 18.89 0.60
CA VAL A 52 41.16 18.03 1.42
C VAL A 52 41.74 16.62 1.48
N THR A 53 42.17 16.10 0.33
CA THR A 53 42.70 14.74 0.22
C THR A 53 44.08 14.59 0.89
N ARG A 54 44.91 15.64 0.88
CA ARG A 54 46.27 15.57 1.45
C ARG A 54 46.39 15.89 2.94
N VAL A 55 45.29 16.27 3.63
CA VAL A 55 45.23 16.60 5.08
C VAL A 55 46.47 17.37 5.55
N THR A 56 46.99 18.29 4.74
CA THR A 56 48.22 19.00 5.08
C THR A 56 47.83 20.21 5.93
N ILE A 57 48.00 20.10 7.24
CA ILE A 57 47.67 21.14 8.23
C ILE A 57 48.78 22.21 8.26
N ALA A 58 49.13 22.76 7.09
CA ALA A 58 50.16 23.79 6.97
C ALA A 58 49.58 25.03 6.26
N GLY A 59 49.57 26.15 6.99
CA GLY A 59 49.14 27.47 6.52
C GLY A 59 48.20 28.19 7.49
N GLU A 60 48.11 29.52 7.39
CA GLU A 60 47.34 30.41 8.27
C GLU A 60 45.83 30.07 8.35
N ASN A 61 45.29 29.35 7.36
CA ASN A 61 43.88 28.96 7.28
C ASN A 61 43.61 27.47 7.57
N ALA A 62 44.60 26.72 8.07
CA ALA A 62 44.49 25.27 8.25
C ALA A 62 43.41 24.85 9.28
N PHE A 63 43.17 25.66 10.31
CA PHE A 63 42.16 25.38 11.34
C PHE A 63 40.72 25.52 10.81
N ILE A 64 40.45 26.58 10.04
CA ILE A 64 39.15 26.80 9.40
C ILE A 64 38.84 25.66 8.42
N PHE A 65 39.86 25.25 7.65
CA PHE A 65 39.74 24.13 6.73
C PHE A 65 39.40 22.80 7.43
N PHE A 66 40.02 22.53 8.58
CA PHE A 66 39.74 21.34 9.37
C PHE A 66 38.28 21.29 9.85
N ILE A 67 37.73 22.43 10.29
CA ILE A 67 36.32 22.53 10.71
C ILE A 67 35.37 22.23 9.54
N PHE A 68 35.62 22.81 8.36
CA PHE A 68 34.80 22.56 7.17
C PHE A 68 34.88 21.10 6.69
N ALA A 69 36.08 20.51 6.71
CA ALA A 69 36.26 19.11 6.37
C ALA A 69 35.49 18.19 7.34
N LEU A 70 35.58 18.45 8.65
CA LEU A 70 34.85 17.70 9.68
C LEU A 70 33.32 17.79 9.46
N PHE A 71 32.79 18.98 9.22
CA PHE A 71 31.37 19.18 8.91
C PHE A 71 30.95 18.46 7.63
N GLY A 72 31.79 18.50 6.58
CA GLY A 72 31.57 17.77 5.34
C GLY A 72 31.48 16.25 5.57
N TYR A 73 32.39 15.70 6.38
CA TYR A 73 32.35 14.27 6.74
C TYR A 73 31.10 13.91 7.53
N VAL A 74 30.73 14.69 8.56
CA VAL A 74 29.51 14.43 9.36
C VAL A 74 28.27 14.44 8.47
N LEU A 75 28.18 15.39 7.54
CA LEU A 75 27.05 15.49 6.63
C LEU A 75 27.01 14.34 5.61
N ALA A 76 28.17 13.93 5.10
CA ALA A 76 28.29 12.78 4.21
C ALA A 76 27.88 11.46 4.91
N PHE A 77 28.36 11.23 6.15
CA PHE A 77 27.97 10.08 6.95
C PHE A 77 26.47 10.09 7.26
N TYR A 78 25.89 11.25 7.57
CA TYR A 78 24.45 11.39 7.76
C TYR A 78 23.66 11.04 6.49
N ALA A 79 24.12 11.50 5.32
CA ALA A 79 23.49 11.17 4.04
C ALA A 79 23.54 9.67 3.73
N VAL A 80 24.67 9.00 4.02
CA VAL A 80 24.81 7.55 3.88
C VAL A 80 23.88 6.80 4.83
N TYR A 81 23.81 7.20 6.10
CA TYR A 81 22.90 6.62 7.09
C TYR A 81 21.44 6.68 6.62
N VAL A 82 21.00 7.87 6.17
CA VAL A 82 19.64 8.09 5.63
C VAL A 82 19.40 7.24 4.36
N SER A 83 20.42 7.05 3.54
CA SER A 83 20.33 6.22 2.32
C SER A 83 20.19 4.73 2.64
N ILE A 84 20.87 4.24 3.68
CA ILE A 84 20.76 2.85 4.14
C ILE A 84 19.35 2.60 4.72
N GLU A 85 18.85 3.51 5.55
CA GLU A 85 17.49 3.42 6.12
C GLU A 85 16.43 3.35 5.00
N PHE A 86 16.57 4.18 3.97
CA PHE A 86 15.69 4.16 2.80
C PHE A 86 15.78 2.86 1.97
N ALA A 87 17.00 2.33 1.77
CA ALA A 87 17.21 1.09 1.04
C ALA A 87 16.63 -0.13 1.79
N LEU A 88 16.79 -0.18 3.12
CA LEU A 88 16.25 -1.24 3.97
C LEU A 88 14.71 -1.22 4.02
N GLU A 89 14.11 -0.04 3.98
CA GLU A 89 12.64 0.08 3.98
C GLU A 89 12.00 -0.38 2.66
N GLY A 90 12.75 -0.60 1.58
CA GLY A 90 12.23 -1.15 0.31
C GLY A 90 11.21 -0.25 -0.41
N LYS A 91 11.02 0.99 0.06
CA LYS A 91 9.94 1.90 -0.34
C LYS A 91 9.96 2.34 -1.81
N ILE A 92 11.12 2.25 -2.47
CA ILE A 92 11.32 2.65 -3.88
C ILE A 92 10.44 1.84 -4.85
N LYS A 93 10.16 0.56 -4.56
CA LYS A 93 9.34 -0.27 -5.46
C LYS A 93 7.87 0.17 -5.47
N HIS A 94 7.38 0.77 -4.39
CA HIS A 94 5.94 0.99 -4.21
C HIS A 94 5.38 2.13 -5.06
N LEU A 95 6.13 3.21 -5.27
CA LEU A 95 5.67 4.30 -6.15
C LEU A 95 5.65 3.93 -7.64
N PHE A 96 6.61 3.13 -8.11
CA PHE A 96 6.63 2.68 -9.51
C PHE A 96 5.60 1.58 -9.80
N LEU A 97 5.20 0.82 -8.79
CA LEU A 97 4.18 -0.23 -8.91
C LEU A 97 2.77 0.35 -8.97
N GLU A 98 2.46 1.37 -8.18
CA GLU A 98 1.13 1.99 -8.18
C GLU A 98 0.75 2.56 -9.56
N THR A 99 1.64 3.32 -10.20
CA THR A 99 1.34 3.90 -11.52
C THR A 99 1.22 2.84 -12.63
N LYS A 100 1.91 1.70 -12.48
CA LYS A 100 1.79 0.56 -13.41
C LYS A 100 0.51 -0.24 -13.17
N MET A 101 0.14 -0.44 -11.91
CA MET A 101 -1.09 -1.12 -11.50
C MET A 101 -2.31 -0.32 -11.95
N GLU A 102 -2.36 0.98 -11.70
CA GLU A 102 -3.47 1.85 -12.14
C GLU A 102 -3.63 1.85 -13.66
N LYS A 103 -2.53 1.87 -14.42
CA LYS A 103 -2.58 1.71 -15.88
C LYS A 103 -3.14 0.35 -16.30
N LYS A 104 -2.71 -0.74 -15.66
CA LYS A 104 -3.26 -2.09 -15.94
C LYS A 104 -4.76 -2.13 -15.65
N ILE A 105 -5.19 -1.58 -14.51
CA ILE A 105 -6.59 -1.52 -14.10
C ILE A 105 -7.41 -0.69 -15.10
N GLY A 106 -6.88 0.45 -15.58
CA GLY A 106 -7.55 1.31 -16.54
C GLY A 106 -7.89 0.63 -17.88
N HIS A 107 -7.22 -0.46 -18.24
CA HIS A 107 -7.50 -1.24 -19.44
C HIS A 107 -8.50 -2.40 -19.22
N LEU A 108 -8.85 -2.71 -17.97
CA LEU A 108 -9.78 -3.79 -17.65
C LEU A 108 -11.21 -3.42 -18.03
N LYS A 109 -11.95 -4.44 -18.47
CA LYS A 109 -13.37 -4.39 -18.74
C LYS A 109 -14.01 -5.65 -18.19
N ASN A 110 -15.24 -5.53 -17.68
CA ASN A 110 -15.99 -6.63 -17.10
C ASN A 110 -15.30 -7.34 -15.92
N HIS A 111 -14.36 -6.67 -15.25
CA HIS A 111 -13.65 -7.19 -14.09
C HIS A 111 -14.50 -7.10 -12.82
N CYS A 112 -14.00 -7.73 -11.76
CA CYS A 112 -14.55 -7.68 -10.42
C CYS A 112 -13.72 -6.73 -9.55
N ILE A 113 -14.38 -5.85 -8.80
CA ILE A 113 -13.75 -5.06 -7.75
C ILE A 113 -14.14 -5.67 -6.40
N VAL A 114 -13.17 -5.93 -5.53
CA VAL A 114 -13.41 -6.45 -4.18
C VAL A 114 -12.86 -5.45 -3.16
N CYS A 115 -13.77 -4.83 -2.41
CA CYS A 115 -13.46 -3.90 -1.34
C CYS A 115 -13.32 -4.65 -0.01
N GLY A 116 -12.10 -4.69 0.50
CA GLY A 116 -11.70 -5.40 1.71
C GLY A 116 -11.12 -6.79 1.42
N TYR A 117 -9.93 -7.07 1.96
CA TYR A 117 -9.21 -8.34 1.89
C TYR A 117 -9.09 -9.01 3.27
N GLY A 118 -10.18 -8.94 4.04
CA GLY A 118 -10.33 -9.63 5.32
C GLY A 118 -10.67 -11.12 5.15
N ARG A 119 -11.21 -11.74 6.21
CA ARG A 119 -11.60 -13.17 6.20
C ARG A 119 -12.53 -13.55 5.03
N VAL A 120 -13.58 -12.77 4.83
CA VAL A 120 -14.56 -12.99 3.74
C VAL A 120 -13.96 -12.63 2.39
N GLY A 121 -13.33 -11.44 2.29
CA GLY A 121 -12.73 -10.97 1.04
C GLY A 121 -11.67 -11.91 0.46
N ARG A 122 -10.84 -12.53 1.31
CA ARG A 122 -9.87 -13.56 0.89
C ARG A 122 -10.54 -14.73 0.17
N SER A 123 -11.61 -15.26 0.75
CA SER A 123 -12.37 -16.37 0.17
C SER A 123 -13.03 -15.97 -1.15
N VAL A 124 -13.61 -14.77 -1.21
CA VAL A 124 -14.20 -14.21 -2.43
C VAL A 124 -13.15 -14.08 -3.54
N VAL A 125 -12.02 -13.45 -3.26
CA VAL A 125 -10.95 -13.26 -4.25
C VAL A 125 -10.42 -14.60 -4.74
N ALA A 126 -10.19 -15.56 -3.84
CA ALA A 126 -9.74 -16.90 -4.20
C ALA A 126 -10.71 -17.55 -5.21
N LYS A 127 -12.00 -17.57 -4.89
CA LYS A 127 -13.03 -18.19 -5.75
C LYS A 127 -13.23 -17.48 -7.09
N LEU A 128 -13.15 -16.15 -7.11
CA LEU A 128 -13.22 -15.37 -8.34
C LEU A 128 -12.00 -15.63 -9.24
N THR A 129 -10.80 -15.71 -8.64
CA THR A 129 -9.56 -15.99 -9.35
C THR A 129 -9.54 -17.42 -9.90
N GLU A 130 -9.96 -18.42 -9.10
CA GLU A 130 -10.15 -19.81 -9.54
C GLU A 130 -11.12 -19.92 -10.72
N SER A 131 -12.12 -19.03 -10.78
CA SER A 131 -13.09 -18.96 -11.87
C SER A 131 -12.59 -18.18 -13.10
N GLY A 132 -11.30 -17.80 -13.14
CA GLY A 132 -10.68 -17.08 -14.24
C GLY A 132 -11.17 -15.65 -14.43
N LYS A 133 -11.63 -14.98 -13.36
CA LYS A 133 -12.05 -13.58 -13.41
C LYS A 133 -10.89 -12.65 -13.08
N ASP A 134 -10.81 -11.53 -13.79
CA ASP A 134 -9.94 -10.43 -13.40
C ASP A 134 -10.48 -9.77 -12.14
N VAL A 135 -9.65 -9.67 -11.10
CA VAL A 135 -10.03 -9.15 -9.79
C VAL A 135 -9.11 -8.01 -9.39
N VAL A 136 -9.70 -6.86 -9.09
CA VAL A 136 -9.03 -5.71 -8.48
C VAL A 136 -9.41 -5.66 -7.00
N ILE A 137 -8.40 -5.71 -6.13
CA ILE A 137 -8.56 -5.73 -4.68
C ILE A 137 -8.29 -4.33 -4.14
N MET A 138 -9.22 -3.79 -3.38
CA MET A 138 -9.03 -2.55 -2.63
C MET A 138 -8.90 -2.87 -1.15
N GLU A 139 -7.85 -2.37 -0.51
CA GLU A 139 -7.60 -2.61 0.91
C GLU A 139 -6.90 -1.41 1.57
N LYS A 140 -7.15 -1.17 2.85
CA LYS A 140 -6.60 -0.04 3.60
C LYS A 140 -5.21 -0.33 4.18
N ASP A 141 -4.91 -1.60 4.46
CA ASP A 141 -3.61 -1.99 4.99
C ASP A 141 -2.57 -2.07 3.87
N GLU A 142 -1.74 -1.05 3.80
CA GLU A 142 -0.64 -0.94 2.83
C GLU A 142 0.25 -2.19 2.81
N ARG A 143 0.60 -2.74 3.98
CA ARG A 143 1.50 -3.92 4.03
C ARG A 143 0.86 -5.14 3.39
N LEU A 144 -0.45 -5.31 3.59
CA LEU A 144 -1.21 -6.40 3.00
C LEU A 144 -1.31 -6.23 1.48
N VAL A 145 -1.54 -5.00 0.99
CA VAL A 145 -1.54 -4.71 -0.45
C VAL A 145 -0.19 -5.04 -1.07
N GLN A 146 0.92 -4.67 -0.43
CA GLN A 146 2.27 -4.99 -0.92
C GLN A 146 2.51 -6.49 -1.04
N GLN A 147 2.04 -7.28 -0.07
CA GLN A 147 2.09 -8.74 -0.13
C GLN A 147 1.28 -9.29 -1.29
N LEU A 148 0.07 -8.78 -1.50
CA LEU A 148 -0.79 -9.18 -2.61
C LEU A 148 -0.20 -8.87 -3.98
N GLN A 149 0.35 -7.66 -4.15
CA GLN A 149 1.03 -7.27 -5.37
C GLN A 149 2.25 -8.15 -5.64
N SER A 150 3.01 -8.50 -4.60
CA SER A 150 4.15 -9.42 -4.71
C SER A 150 3.74 -10.85 -5.10
N ALA A 151 2.54 -11.26 -4.69
CA ALA A 151 1.92 -12.53 -5.10
C ALA A 151 1.24 -12.46 -6.47
N GLY A 152 1.31 -11.32 -7.17
CA GLY A 152 0.79 -11.16 -8.53
C GLY A 152 -0.67 -10.69 -8.63
N TYR A 153 -1.34 -10.40 -7.51
CA TYR A 153 -2.69 -9.85 -7.52
C TYR A 153 -2.70 -8.38 -7.95
N LEU A 154 -3.78 -7.95 -8.62
CA LEU A 154 -4.06 -6.53 -8.81
C LEU A 154 -4.68 -5.98 -7.52
N ALA A 155 -3.86 -5.35 -6.70
CA ALA A 155 -4.29 -4.79 -5.42
C ALA A 155 -3.85 -3.32 -5.30
N MET A 156 -4.70 -2.50 -4.68
CA MET A 156 -4.45 -1.07 -4.47
C MET A 156 -4.77 -0.65 -3.03
N VAL A 157 -3.98 0.30 -2.54
CA VAL A 157 -4.21 0.96 -1.25
C VAL A 157 -5.26 2.05 -1.42
N GLY A 158 -6.26 2.05 -0.54
CA GLY A 158 -7.32 3.05 -0.55
C GLY A 158 -7.97 3.24 0.81
N THR A 159 -8.60 4.39 1.01
CA THR A 159 -9.49 4.64 2.15
C THR A 159 -10.81 3.89 2.02
N LEU A 160 -11.06 3.25 0.86
CA LEU A 160 -12.29 2.56 0.50
C LEU A 160 -13.43 3.57 0.32
N GLU A 161 -13.17 4.57 -0.53
CA GLU A 161 -14.08 5.69 -0.84
C GLU A 161 -14.35 5.76 -2.34
N GLU A 162 -15.15 6.74 -2.75
CA GLU A 162 -15.59 6.91 -4.13
C GLU A 162 -14.41 7.08 -5.09
N GLU A 163 -13.41 7.86 -4.70
CA GLU A 163 -12.21 8.12 -5.49
C GLU A 163 -11.40 6.84 -5.74
N ASP A 164 -11.39 5.93 -4.78
CA ASP A 164 -10.72 4.64 -4.94
C ASP A 164 -11.49 3.71 -5.88
N LEU A 165 -12.83 3.77 -5.90
CA LEU A 165 -13.64 3.02 -6.86
C LEU A 165 -13.37 3.47 -8.29
N GLU A 166 -13.22 4.78 -8.50
CA GLU A 166 -12.84 5.33 -9.81
C GLU A 166 -11.47 4.81 -10.25
N ARG A 167 -10.47 4.88 -9.36
CA ARG A 167 -9.12 4.33 -9.59
C ARG A 167 -9.14 2.82 -9.84
N ALA A 168 -10.06 2.09 -9.21
CA ALA A 168 -10.29 0.66 -9.44
C ALA A 168 -11.03 0.35 -10.76
N GLY A 169 -11.41 1.36 -11.53
CA GLY A 169 -12.06 1.20 -12.84
C GLY A 169 -13.54 0.83 -12.76
N ILE A 170 -14.26 1.25 -11.71
CA ILE A 170 -15.68 0.91 -11.47
C ILE A 170 -16.61 1.16 -12.67
N LYS A 171 -16.33 2.20 -13.47
CA LYS A 171 -17.12 2.56 -14.67
C LYS A 171 -17.21 1.42 -15.70
N ASN A 172 -16.19 0.55 -15.76
CA ASN A 172 -16.14 -0.60 -16.67
C ASN A 172 -16.25 -1.95 -15.95
N ALA A 173 -16.39 -1.95 -14.63
CA ALA A 173 -16.48 -3.17 -13.84
C ALA A 173 -17.85 -3.85 -14.02
N ARG A 174 -17.86 -5.18 -14.01
CA ARG A 174 -19.11 -5.96 -14.05
C ARG A 174 -19.67 -6.18 -12.66
N PHE A 175 -18.77 -6.38 -11.69
CA PHE A 175 -19.12 -6.73 -10.33
C PHE A 175 -18.37 -5.86 -9.33
N LEU A 176 -19.08 -5.45 -8.27
CA LEU A 176 -18.50 -4.84 -7.08
C LEU A 176 -18.86 -5.70 -5.87
N VAL A 177 -17.86 -6.09 -5.09
CA VAL A 177 -18.06 -6.84 -3.85
C VAL A 177 -17.61 -6.00 -2.67
N THR A 178 -18.53 -5.63 -1.79
CA THR A 178 -18.26 -4.85 -0.58
C THR A 178 -18.24 -5.78 0.63
N CYS A 179 -17.05 -6.13 1.10
CA CYS A 179 -16.88 -7.12 2.17
C CYS A 179 -16.00 -6.63 3.32
N THR A 180 -15.98 -5.30 3.51
CA THR A 180 -15.32 -4.68 4.66
C THR A 180 -15.99 -5.13 5.95
N GLY A 181 -15.29 -4.96 7.08
CA GLY A 181 -15.82 -5.27 8.40
C GLY A 181 -16.79 -4.22 8.95
N ASP A 182 -17.08 -3.16 8.20
CA ASP A 182 -17.95 -2.05 8.60
C ASP A 182 -19.14 -1.96 7.64
N ASP A 183 -20.33 -2.22 8.16
CA ASP A 183 -21.56 -2.22 7.37
C ASP A 183 -21.93 -0.81 6.86
N GLY A 184 -21.59 0.24 7.60
CA GLY A 184 -21.76 1.62 7.15
C GLY A 184 -20.84 1.96 5.98
N ARG A 185 -19.58 1.51 6.04
CA ARG A 185 -18.63 1.63 4.93
C ARG A 185 -19.10 0.87 3.70
N ASN A 186 -19.58 -0.36 3.87
CA ASN A 186 -20.16 -1.14 2.77
C ASN A 186 -21.36 -0.42 2.14
N LEU A 187 -22.23 0.18 2.95
CA LEU A 187 -23.37 0.97 2.44
C LEU A 187 -22.94 2.18 1.60
N LEU A 188 -21.93 2.92 2.05
CA LEU A 188 -21.37 4.04 1.28
C LEU A 188 -20.79 3.58 -0.07
N LEU A 189 -20.03 2.50 -0.07
CA LEU A 189 -19.46 1.92 -1.29
C LEU A 189 -20.54 1.42 -2.27
N ILE A 190 -21.65 0.87 -1.77
CA ILE A 190 -22.78 0.48 -2.61
C ILE A 190 -23.35 1.70 -3.33
N MET A 191 -23.61 2.79 -2.58
CA MET A 191 -24.19 4.01 -3.13
C MET A 191 -23.26 4.64 -4.18
N ALA A 192 -21.98 4.84 -3.83
CA ALA A 192 -20.97 5.36 -4.75
C ALA A 192 -20.80 4.47 -6.00
N GLY A 193 -20.77 3.15 -5.82
CA GLY A 193 -20.69 2.20 -6.92
C GLY A 193 -21.86 2.32 -7.90
N LYS A 194 -23.08 2.51 -7.39
CA LYS A 194 -24.28 2.71 -8.24
C LYS A 194 -24.32 4.07 -8.90
N GLU A 195 -23.85 5.12 -8.22
CA GLU A 195 -23.75 6.46 -8.80
C GLU A 195 -22.76 6.48 -9.97
N LEU A 196 -21.57 5.89 -9.78
CA LEU A 196 -20.51 5.86 -10.79
C LEU A 196 -20.77 4.87 -11.93
N ASN A 197 -21.46 3.76 -11.66
CA ASN A 197 -21.84 2.76 -12.65
C ASN A 197 -23.22 2.17 -12.33
N PRO A 198 -24.31 2.71 -12.90
CA PRO A 198 -25.67 2.23 -12.64
C PRO A 198 -25.88 0.73 -12.95
N ASN A 199 -25.10 0.18 -13.88
CA ASN A 199 -25.22 -1.20 -14.38
C ASN A 199 -24.37 -2.20 -13.58
N VAL A 200 -23.51 -1.76 -12.66
CA VAL A 200 -22.67 -2.68 -11.88
C VAL A 200 -23.55 -3.58 -11.00
N THR A 201 -23.25 -4.88 -10.99
CA THR A 201 -23.91 -5.82 -10.08
C THR A 201 -23.16 -5.82 -8.75
N ILE A 202 -23.85 -5.55 -7.65
CA ILE A 202 -23.20 -5.37 -6.34
C ILE A 202 -23.59 -6.51 -5.39
N ALA A 203 -22.59 -7.16 -4.82
CA ALA A 203 -22.74 -8.10 -3.73
C ALA A 203 -22.12 -7.51 -2.46
N SER A 204 -22.88 -7.41 -1.38
CA SER A 204 -22.39 -6.89 -0.11
C SER A 204 -22.45 -7.91 0.99
N ARG A 205 -21.41 -7.93 1.83
CA ARG A 205 -21.49 -8.48 3.17
C ARG A 205 -22.35 -7.56 4.05
N ALA A 206 -23.14 -8.15 4.92
CA ALA A 206 -23.76 -7.51 6.07
C ALA A 206 -23.41 -8.30 7.35
N SER A 207 -23.21 -7.60 8.45
CA SER A 207 -23.07 -8.20 9.79
C SER A 207 -24.31 -8.01 10.66
N ASP A 208 -25.12 -6.99 10.38
CA ASP A 208 -26.41 -6.74 11.04
C ASP A 208 -27.60 -6.94 10.08
N VAL A 209 -28.57 -7.76 10.48
CA VAL A 209 -29.83 -7.99 9.75
C VAL A 209 -30.56 -6.67 9.45
N LYS A 210 -30.49 -5.69 10.36
CA LYS A 210 -31.17 -4.40 10.24
C LYS A 210 -30.68 -3.58 9.04
N ILE A 211 -29.43 -3.76 8.61
CA ILE A 211 -28.86 -2.98 7.51
C ILE A 211 -29.18 -3.56 6.12
N ILE A 212 -29.59 -4.84 6.05
CA ILE A 212 -29.86 -5.53 4.79
C ILE A 212 -30.84 -4.74 3.91
N LYS A 213 -31.94 -4.27 4.52
CA LYS A 213 -32.96 -3.52 3.79
C LYS A 213 -32.39 -2.22 3.21
N LYS A 214 -31.54 -1.52 3.98
CA LYS A 214 -30.88 -0.28 3.54
C LYS A 214 -29.89 -0.55 2.40
N MET A 215 -29.09 -1.62 2.50
CA MET A 215 -28.14 -2.02 1.44
C MET A 215 -28.86 -2.38 0.13
N LYS A 216 -29.99 -3.11 0.21
CA LYS A 216 -30.81 -3.41 -0.97
C LYS A 216 -31.39 -2.15 -1.59
N TYR A 217 -31.93 -1.23 -0.79
CA TYR A 217 -32.43 0.06 -1.31
C TYR A 217 -31.34 0.93 -1.92
N ALA A 218 -30.12 0.89 -1.39
CA ALA A 218 -28.96 1.57 -1.96
C ALA A 218 -28.50 0.96 -3.31
N GLY A 219 -29.04 -0.20 -3.70
CA GLY A 219 -28.78 -0.83 -5.00
C GLY A 219 -27.89 -2.07 -4.95
N ALA A 220 -27.66 -2.65 -3.76
CA ALA A 220 -27.04 -3.96 -3.65
C ALA A 220 -27.95 -5.04 -4.26
N THR A 221 -27.45 -5.75 -5.27
CA THR A 221 -28.16 -6.86 -5.91
C THR A 221 -28.23 -8.07 -5.00
N HIS A 222 -27.14 -8.34 -4.28
CA HIS A 222 -27.05 -9.43 -3.31
C HIS A 222 -26.53 -8.89 -1.98
N VAL A 223 -27.17 -9.30 -0.89
CA VAL A 223 -26.71 -8.99 0.47
C VAL A 223 -26.63 -10.31 1.23
N ILE A 224 -25.43 -10.63 1.70
CA ILE A 224 -25.11 -11.91 2.32
C ILE A 224 -24.62 -11.67 3.74
N MET A 225 -25.05 -12.51 4.67
CA MET A 225 -24.55 -12.55 6.05
C MET A 225 -23.70 -13.81 6.25
N PRO A 226 -22.38 -13.74 6.05
CA PRO A 226 -21.50 -14.91 6.15
C PRO A 226 -21.56 -15.59 7.51
N GLU A 227 -21.78 -14.84 8.58
CA GLU A 227 -21.90 -15.37 9.94
C GLU A 227 -23.15 -16.23 10.12
N VAL A 228 -24.27 -15.81 9.53
CA VAL A 228 -25.54 -16.56 9.59
C VAL A 228 -25.44 -17.81 8.72
N LEU A 229 -25.03 -17.65 7.45
CA LEU A 229 -24.85 -18.78 6.54
C LEU A 229 -23.82 -19.79 7.04
N GLY A 230 -22.72 -19.31 7.63
CA GLY A 230 -21.72 -20.17 8.25
C GLY A 230 -22.28 -20.94 9.44
N GLY A 231 -23.16 -20.33 10.25
CA GLY A 231 -23.86 -21.00 11.33
C GLY A 231 -24.81 -22.10 10.85
N GLU A 232 -25.60 -21.81 9.81
CA GLU A 232 -26.49 -22.79 9.17
C GLU A 232 -25.71 -24.00 8.63
N GLU A 233 -24.61 -23.76 7.92
CA GLU A 233 -23.76 -24.82 7.36
C GLU A 233 -23.13 -25.72 8.44
N ILE A 234 -22.76 -25.14 9.60
CA ILE A 234 -22.23 -25.91 10.74
C ILE A 234 -23.30 -26.86 11.28
N VAL A 235 -24.53 -26.37 11.47
CA VAL A 235 -25.65 -27.20 11.96
C VAL A 235 -25.97 -28.30 10.96
N ASP A 236 -26.08 -27.96 9.68
CA ASP A 236 -26.38 -28.92 8.62
C ASP A 236 -25.33 -30.02 8.51
N SER A 237 -24.05 -29.68 8.70
CA SER A 237 -22.94 -30.64 8.73
C SER A 237 -23.07 -31.65 9.89
N ILE A 238 -23.48 -31.19 11.07
CA ILE A 238 -23.71 -32.06 12.24
C ILE A 238 -24.93 -32.96 12.01
N LEU A 239 -26.06 -32.39 11.58
CA LEU A 239 -27.30 -33.14 11.32
C LEU A 239 -27.16 -34.16 10.19
N LYS A 240 -26.32 -33.87 9.18
CA LYS A 240 -25.99 -34.83 8.14
C LYS A 240 -25.21 -36.02 8.71
N THR A 241 -24.27 -35.76 9.61
CA THR A 241 -23.47 -36.79 10.27
C THR A 241 -24.34 -37.67 11.16
N ASP A 242 -25.24 -37.07 11.94
CA ASP A 242 -26.17 -37.78 12.83
C ASP A 242 -27.07 -38.76 12.05
N ARG A 243 -27.68 -38.29 10.95
CA ARG A 243 -28.48 -39.13 10.04
C ARG A 243 -27.69 -40.30 9.44
N LEU A 244 -26.39 -40.14 9.20
CA LEU A 244 -25.54 -41.23 8.70
C LEU A 244 -25.28 -42.28 9.79
N LEU A 245 -25.07 -41.84 11.04
CA LEU A 245 -24.86 -42.73 12.19
C LEU A 245 -26.12 -43.54 12.53
N GLU A 246 -27.30 -42.92 12.48
CA GLU A 246 -28.58 -43.62 12.69
C GLU A 246 -28.83 -44.70 11.63
N ARG A 247 -28.51 -44.41 10.36
CA ARG A 247 -28.63 -45.39 9.26
C ARG A 247 -27.71 -46.60 9.45
N GLN A 248 -26.50 -46.40 9.96
CA GLN A 248 -25.57 -47.50 10.25
C GLN A 248 -26.08 -48.39 11.39
N LYS A 249 -26.65 -47.80 12.46
CA LYS A 249 -27.25 -48.55 13.57
C LYS A 249 -28.50 -49.33 13.15
N GLY A 250 -29.36 -48.73 12.32
CA GLY A 250 -30.55 -49.39 11.78
C GLY A 250 -30.25 -50.52 10.78
N GLY A 251 -29.10 -50.46 10.10
CA GLY A 251 -28.59 -51.54 9.25
C GLY A 251 -28.11 -52.76 10.02
N LEU A 252 -27.44 -52.56 11.17
CA LEU A 252 -26.96 -53.66 12.03
C LEU A 252 -28.09 -54.46 12.70
N TYR A 253 -29.24 -53.83 12.97
CA TYR A 253 -30.40 -54.49 13.59
C TYR A 253 -31.27 -55.28 12.61
N ARG A 254 -31.07 -55.14 11.29
CA ARG A 254 -31.84 -55.83 10.25
C ARG A 254 -31.17 -57.09 9.70
N SER A 255 -29.96 -57.43 10.18
CA SER A 255 -29.17 -58.58 9.74
C SER A 255 -28.97 -59.65 10.84
N SER A 256 -29.79 -59.63 11.89
CA SER A 256 -29.84 -60.64 12.96
C SER A 256 -31.18 -61.35 12.92
#